data_AF-A0A9X3H8M4-F1
#
_entry.id   AF-A0A9X3H8M4-F1
#
_cell.length_a   1.000
_cell.length_b   1.000
_cell.length_c   1.000
_cell.angle_alpha   90.00
_cell.angle_beta   90.00
_cell.angle_gamma   90.00
#
_symmetry.space_group_name_H-M   'P 1'
#
loop_
_entity.id
_entity.type
_entity.pdbx_description
1 polymer ?
#
loop_
_entity_poly.entity_id
_entity_poly.type
_entity_poly.pdbx_seq_one_letter_code
_entity_poly.pdbx_strand_id
1 'polypeptide(L)'
;LEGAAVGENAGDLSGDCFDLSNPIEVNREECDDCTAVGGELTVDGPTTVCKSDGIDDNFTLVVTGNEGESQVYVVTWLDGEIILISEDPEFNLEGIPGNGTCLFWSLSWDGEIEGAEVGLNANDLMGDC
;
A
#
# COMPACT_ATOMS: atom_id res chain seq x y z
N LEU A 1 -5.45 33.86 -40.51
CA LEU A 1 -4.80 33.30 -39.31
C LEU A 1 -4.46 31.86 -39.65
N GLU A 2 -3.17 31.59 -39.80
CA GLU A 2 -2.62 30.25 -40.05
C GLU A 2 -1.92 29.74 -38.77
N GLY A 3 -1.76 28.42 -38.63
CA GLY A 3 -1.16 27.79 -37.45
C GLY A 3 -2.10 27.60 -36.25
N ALA A 4 -3.35 28.04 -36.33
CA ALA A 4 -4.35 27.89 -35.27
C ALA A 4 -5.04 26.50 -35.32
N ALA A 5 -4.29 25.44 -35.04
CA ALA A 5 -4.78 24.07 -34.94
C ALA A 5 -4.37 23.42 -33.62
N VAL A 6 -5.14 22.43 -33.15
CA VAL A 6 -4.84 21.68 -31.92
C VAL A 6 -3.51 20.94 -32.10
N GLY A 7 -2.60 21.13 -31.14
CA GLY A 7 -1.27 20.52 -31.14
C GLY A 7 -0.16 21.38 -31.71
N GLU A 8 -0.49 22.50 -32.37
CA GLU A 8 0.49 23.45 -32.92
C GLU A 8 0.94 24.47 -31.86
N ASN A 9 2.13 25.05 -32.06
CA ASN A 9 2.69 26.04 -31.13
C ASN A 9 2.06 27.42 -31.34
N ALA A 10 1.56 28.03 -30.27
CA ALA A 10 0.97 29.38 -30.31
C ALA A 10 1.98 30.48 -30.71
N GLY A 11 3.27 30.23 -30.57
CA GLY A 11 4.35 31.10 -31.05
C GLY A 11 4.54 31.10 -32.57
N ASP A 12 3.96 30.13 -33.28
CA ASP A 12 4.11 29.96 -34.74
C ASP A 12 2.89 30.49 -35.53
N LEU A 13 1.97 31.21 -34.88
CA LEU A 13 0.80 31.81 -35.52
C LEU A 13 1.21 32.89 -36.53
N SER A 14 0.49 32.97 -37.65
CA SER A 14 0.69 34.02 -38.67
C SER A 14 -0.62 34.59 -39.22
N GLY A 15 -0.60 35.88 -39.60
CA GLY A 15 -1.75 36.62 -40.12
C GLY A 15 -1.70 38.12 -39.79
N ASP A 16 -2.57 38.89 -40.43
CA ASP A 16 -2.40 40.36 -40.51
C ASP A 16 -3.07 41.16 -39.37
N CYS A 17 -3.82 40.51 -38.47
CA CYS A 17 -4.54 41.21 -37.39
C CYS A 17 -4.84 40.27 -36.20
N PHE A 18 -3.83 40.00 -35.38
CA PHE A 18 -3.99 39.32 -34.09
C PHE A 18 -2.88 39.74 -33.13
N ASP A 19 -3.11 39.54 -31.84
CA ASP A 19 -2.09 39.67 -30.80
C ASP A 19 -2.42 38.69 -29.67
N LEU A 20 -1.39 38.18 -28.97
CA LEU A 20 -1.57 37.32 -27.81
C LEU A 20 -1.37 38.15 -26.55
N SER A 21 -2.16 37.89 -25.52
CA SER A 21 -1.85 38.42 -24.18
C SER A 21 -0.57 37.80 -23.64
N ASN A 22 -0.13 38.24 -22.46
CA ASN A 22 0.84 37.46 -21.70
C ASN A 22 0.31 36.04 -21.42
N PRO A 23 1.18 35.03 -21.38
CA PRO A 23 0.79 33.70 -20.93
C PRO A 23 0.50 33.68 -19.43
N ILE A 24 -0.29 32.69 -19.00
CA ILE A 24 -0.41 32.26 -17.60
C ILE A 24 0.21 30.87 -17.52
N GLU A 25 1.18 30.71 -16.64
CA GLU A 25 1.78 29.41 -16.35
C GLU A 25 0.85 28.62 -15.42
N VAL A 26 0.54 27.39 -15.80
CA VAL A 26 -0.23 26.45 -15.00
C VAL A 26 0.61 25.22 -14.77
N ASN A 27 1.02 25.02 -13.51
CA ASN A 27 1.66 23.78 -13.09
C ASN A 27 0.58 22.73 -12.88
N ARG A 28 0.76 21.57 -13.52
CA ARG A 28 -0.12 20.42 -13.40
C ARG A 28 0.66 19.36 -12.66
N GLU A 29 0.29 19.12 -11.41
CA GLU A 29 0.82 18.03 -10.60
C GLU A 29 -0.02 16.77 -10.84
N GLU A 30 0.61 15.60 -10.81
CA GLU A 30 -0.11 14.34 -10.67
C GLU A 30 -0.60 14.25 -9.22
N CYS A 31 -1.90 14.39 -9.03
CA CYS A 31 -2.55 13.99 -7.79
C CYS A 31 -2.85 12.49 -7.94
N ASP A 32 -1.86 11.62 -7.76
CA ASP A 32 -2.18 10.21 -7.51
C ASP A 32 -2.94 10.16 -6.20
N ASP A 33 -4.20 9.71 -6.24
CA ASP A 33 -5.08 9.56 -5.07
C ASP A 33 -4.65 8.39 -4.17
N CYS A 34 -3.52 7.71 -4.48
CA CYS A 34 -2.99 6.67 -3.61
C CYS A 34 -2.37 7.29 -2.36
N THR A 35 -3.11 7.18 -1.26
CA THR A 35 -2.69 7.58 0.08
C THR A 35 -2.27 6.39 0.92
N ALA A 36 -2.33 5.16 0.39
CA ALA A 36 -2.04 3.96 1.15
C ALA A 36 -0.60 3.96 1.73
N VAL A 37 -0.51 3.88 3.06
CA VAL A 37 0.73 3.76 3.81
C VAL A 37 0.56 2.62 4.81
N GLY A 38 1.44 1.62 4.79
CA GLY A 38 1.36 0.47 5.70
C GLY A 38 1.59 0.82 7.19
N GLY A 39 2.18 1.98 7.46
CA GLY A 39 2.47 2.50 8.80
C GLY A 39 3.67 1.86 9.49
N GLU A 40 3.87 2.23 10.75
CA GLU A 40 4.84 1.62 11.65
C GLU A 40 4.14 0.56 12.51
N LEU A 41 4.58 -0.70 12.41
CA LEU A 41 4.04 -1.81 13.17
C LEU A 41 4.91 -2.10 14.40
N THR A 42 4.27 -2.13 15.56
CA THR A 42 4.89 -2.49 16.84
C THR A 42 4.08 -3.59 17.52
N VAL A 43 4.64 -4.19 18.57
CA VAL A 43 4.04 -5.28 19.31
C VAL A 43 4.04 -4.98 20.80
N ASP A 44 2.89 -5.18 21.43
CA ASP A 44 2.75 -5.26 22.89
C ASP A 44 2.57 -6.74 23.27
N GLY A 45 3.65 -7.36 23.75
CA GLY A 45 3.69 -8.79 24.06
C GLY A 45 5.06 -9.42 23.81
N PRO A 46 5.17 -10.75 23.97
CA PRO A 46 6.43 -11.47 23.74
C PRO A 46 6.77 -11.54 22.24
N THR A 47 8.05 -11.34 21.92
CA THR A 47 8.60 -11.54 20.56
C THR A 47 9.37 -12.85 20.42
N THR A 48 9.46 -13.63 21.50
CA THR A 48 10.07 -14.96 21.53
C THR A 48 9.24 -15.83 22.45
N VAL A 49 8.74 -16.93 21.90
CA VAL A 49 7.72 -17.75 22.54
C VAL A 49 7.98 -19.25 22.36
N CYS A 50 7.39 -20.06 23.22
CA CYS A 50 7.51 -21.52 23.20
C CYS A 50 6.24 -22.12 22.60
N LYS A 51 6.17 -22.12 21.26
CA LYS A 51 5.03 -22.53 20.40
C LYS A 51 4.29 -23.87 20.67
N SER A 52 4.69 -24.66 21.66
CA SER A 52 4.13 -25.99 21.94
C SER A 52 4.26 -26.39 23.41
N ASP A 53 4.36 -25.42 24.32
CA ASP A 53 4.32 -25.72 25.76
C ASP A 53 2.89 -25.80 26.31
N GLY A 54 1.89 -25.54 25.47
CA GLY A 54 0.47 -25.56 25.82
C GLY A 54 0.02 -24.34 26.63
N ILE A 55 0.82 -23.28 26.66
CA ILE A 55 0.50 -21.98 27.26
C ILE A 55 0.22 -21.00 26.12
N ASP A 56 -0.87 -20.23 26.24
CA ASP A 56 -1.19 -19.21 25.25
C ASP A 56 -0.13 -18.10 25.24
N ASP A 57 0.37 -17.81 24.05
CA ASP A 57 1.39 -16.81 23.76
C ASP A 57 0.74 -15.61 23.08
N ASN A 58 -0.10 -14.89 23.84
CA ASN A 58 -0.88 -13.78 23.32
C ASN A 58 -0.03 -12.51 23.18
N PHE A 59 -0.19 -11.82 22.06
CA PHE A 59 0.35 -10.48 21.83
C PHE A 59 -0.61 -9.64 21.00
N THR A 60 -0.45 -8.33 21.07
CA THR A 60 -1.27 -7.38 20.34
C THR A 60 -0.38 -6.56 19.40
N LEU A 61 -0.77 -6.50 18.14
CA LEU A 61 -0.16 -5.60 17.16
C LEU A 61 -0.72 -4.19 17.30
N VAL A 62 0.17 -3.21 17.18
CA VAL A 62 -0.18 -1.79 17.18
C VAL A 62 0.45 -1.15 15.95
N VAL A 63 -0.39 -0.65 15.06
CA VAL A 63 0.02 0.11 13.88
C VAL A 63 -0.24 1.59 14.09
N THR A 64 0.71 2.43 13.70
CA THR A 64 0.55 3.90 13.69
C THR A 64 0.99 4.51 12.38
N GLY A 65 0.31 5.59 11.97
CA GLY A 65 0.64 6.30 10.72
C GLY A 65 0.29 5.50 9.47
N ASN A 66 -0.58 4.49 9.59
CA ASN A 66 -1.18 3.85 8.43
C ASN A 66 -2.24 4.75 7.80
N GLU A 67 -2.27 4.78 6.48
CA GLU A 67 -3.24 5.51 5.66
C GLU A 67 -3.76 4.57 4.57
N GLY A 68 -4.94 4.87 4.04
CA GLY A 68 -5.63 4.08 3.02
C GLY A 68 -7.09 3.77 3.38
N GLU A 69 -7.87 3.38 2.38
CA GLU A 69 -9.29 3.03 2.51
C GLU A 69 -9.50 1.76 3.35
N SER A 70 -8.58 0.81 3.25
CA SER A 70 -8.65 -0.49 3.91
C SER A 70 -7.33 -0.86 4.59
N GLN A 71 -7.41 -1.69 5.64
CA GLN A 71 -6.26 -2.20 6.37
C GLN A 71 -6.52 -3.61 6.92
N VAL A 72 -5.51 -4.48 6.84
CA VAL A 72 -5.48 -5.80 7.50
C VAL A 72 -4.07 -6.10 8.02
N TYR A 73 -3.99 -7.06 8.93
CA TYR A 73 -2.73 -7.69 9.31
C TYR A 73 -2.49 -8.92 8.44
N VAL A 74 -1.28 -9.03 7.89
CA VAL A 74 -0.84 -10.17 7.11
C VAL A 74 0.28 -10.87 7.87
N VAL A 75 0.20 -12.20 7.94
CA VAL A 75 1.27 -13.04 8.50
C VAL A 75 1.85 -13.88 7.39
N THR A 76 3.18 -13.90 7.30
CA THR A 76 3.89 -14.69 6.29
C THR A 76 4.97 -15.58 6.88
N TRP A 77 5.42 -16.56 6.11
CA TRP A 77 6.74 -17.15 6.29
C TRP A 77 7.87 -16.21 5.84
N LEU A 78 9.12 -16.61 6.08
CA LEU A 78 10.31 -15.85 5.68
C LEU A 78 10.49 -15.70 4.16
N ASP A 79 9.89 -16.60 3.37
CA ASP A 79 9.89 -16.54 1.90
C ASP A 79 8.71 -15.74 1.32
N GLY A 80 7.86 -15.17 2.18
CA GLY A 80 6.73 -14.33 1.80
C GLY A 80 5.42 -15.08 1.57
N GLU A 81 5.36 -16.41 1.74
CA GLU A 81 4.07 -17.12 1.67
C GLU A 81 3.13 -16.64 2.78
N ILE A 82 1.93 -16.19 2.41
CA ILE A 82 0.88 -15.73 3.31
C ILE A 82 0.25 -16.93 4.01
N ILE A 83 0.26 -16.92 5.34
CA ILE A 83 -0.33 -17.99 6.15
C ILE A 83 -1.61 -17.57 6.87
N LEU A 84 -1.80 -16.26 7.06
CA LEU A 84 -2.96 -15.70 7.74
C LEU A 84 -3.18 -14.26 7.30
N ILE A 85 -4.45 -13.88 7.20
CA ILE A 85 -4.92 -12.50 7.06
C ILE A 85 -5.98 -12.27 8.14
N SER A 86 -5.87 -11.16 8.87
CA SER A 86 -6.74 -10.85 10.00
C SER A 86 -7.00 -9.35 10.11
N GLU A 87 -8.23 -8.97 10.44
CA GLU A 87 -8.55 -7.60 10.90
C GLU A 87 -8.31 -7.43 12.41
N ASP A 88 -8.19 -8.55 13.14
CA ASP A 88 -7.95 -8.55 14.58
C ASP A 88 -6.45 -8.31 14.86
N PRO A 89 -6.08 -7.31 15.68
CA PRO A 89 -4.71 -7.10 16.12
C PRO A 89 -4.23 -8.08 17.20
N GLU A 90 -5.12 -8.86 17.82
CA GLU A 90 -4.77 -9.83 18.85
C GLU A 90 -4.46 -11.19 18.23
N PHE A 91 -3.30 -11.75 18.58
CA PHE A 91 -2.83 -13.03 18.06
C PHE A 91 -2.35 -13.92 19.20
N ASN A 92 -2.55 -15.22 19.03
CA ASN A 92 -1.94 -16.26 19.86
C ASN A 92 -0.90 -17.01 19.01
N LEU A 93 0.36 -17.01 19.44
CA LEU A 93 1.44 -17.72 18.76
C LEU A 93 1.48 -19.21 19.08
N GLU A 94 0.68 -19.67 20.06
CA GLU A 94 0.60 -21.07 20.40
C GLU A 94 -0.05 -21.86 19.25
N GLY A 95 0.61 -22.94 18.83
CA GLY A 95 0.08 -23.84 17.81
C GLY A 95 0.10 -23.29 16.38
N ILE A 96 0.78 -22.17 16.09
CA ILE A 96 1.01 -21.74 14.70
C ILE A 96 1.81 -22.84 13.97
N PRO A 97 1.26 -23.43 12.89
CA PRO A 97 1.85 -24.60 12.24
C PRO A 97 3.13 -24.23 11.51
N GLY A 98 4.25 -24.88 11.83
CA GLY A 98 5.53 -24.63 11.17
C GLY A 98 6.72 -24.67 12.14
N ASN A 99 7.93 -24.83 11.62
CA ASN A 99 9.16 -24.83 12.42
C ASN A 99 10.00 -23.56 12.27
N GLY A 100 9.48 -22.56 11.56
CA GLY A 100 10.21 -21.34 11.20
C GLY A 100 9.65 -20.08 11.87
N THR A 101 10.43 -19.02 11.76
CA THR A 101 10.02 -17.64 12.06
C THR A 101 8.90 -17.22 11.10
N CYS A 102 7.84 -16.60 11.63
CA CYS A 102 6.85 -15.87 10.83
C CYS A 102 7.11 -14.36 10.92
N LEU A 103 6.60 -13.63 9.93
CA LEU A 103 6.67 -12.17 9.85
C LEU A 103 5.23 -11.63 9.92
N PHE A 104 5.07 -10.50 10.60
CA PHE A 104 3.80 -9.79 10.71
C PHE A 104 3.90 -8.45 10.00
N TRP A 105 2.85 -8.09 9.28
CA TRP A 105 2.78 -6.92 8.44
C TRP A 105 1.44 -6.21 8.66
N SER A 106 1.44 -4.89 8.53
CA SER A 106 0.21 -4.13 8.30
C SER A 106 0.13 -3.82 6.80
N LEU A 107 -0.93 -4.28 6.16
CA LEU A 107 -1.22 -4.05 4.75
C LEU A 107 -2.36 -3.03 4.67
N SER A 108 -2.09 -1.88 4.06
CA SER A 108 -3.10 -0.86 3.75
C SER A 108 -3.15 -0.64 2.25
N TRP A 109 -4.35 -0.39 1.72
CA TRP A 109 -4.58 -0.15 0.30
C TRP A 109 -5.79 0.76 0.07
N ASP A 110 -5.78 1.41 -1.09
CA ASP A 110 -6.90 2.14 -1.67
C ASP A 110 -7.45 1.31 -2.84
N GLY A 111 -8.76 1.32 -3.07
CA GLY A 111 -9.36 0.61 -4.20
C GLY A 111 -9.32 -0.92 -4.07
N GLU A 112 -8.89 -1.59 -5.14
CA GLU A 112 -8.86 -3.05 -5.23
C GLU A 112 -7.42 -3.59 -5.13
N ILE A 113 -7.30 -4.79 -4.52
CA ILE A 113 -6.03 -5.50 -4.37
C ILE A 113 -6.17 -6.94 -4.84
N GLU A 114 -5.16 -7.43 -5.54
CA GLU A 114 -5.05 -8.82 -5.99
C GLU A 114 -3.88 -9.53 -5.28
N GLY A 115 -4.04 -10.84 -5.05
CA GLY A 115 -2.98 -11.69 -4.47
C GLY A 115 -2.95 -11.75 -2.93
N ALA A 116 -3.80 -11.01 -2.23
CA ALA A 116 -3.92 -11.04 -0.77
C ALA A 116 -4.74 -12.25 -0.30
N GLU A 117 -4.21 -13.47 -0.51
CA GLU A 117 -4.87 -14.72 -0.14
C GLU A 117 -3.89 -15.69 0.54
N VAL A 118 -4.38 -16.50 1.47
CA VAL A 118 -3.56 -17.53 2.14
C VAL A 118 -3.04 -18.54 1.12
N GLY A 119 -1.72 -18.81 1.17
CA GLY A 119 -0.98 -19.68 0.26
C GLY A 119 -0.37 -18.97 -0.94
N LEU A 120 -0.69 -17.68 -1.17
CA LEU A 120 0.00 -16.85 -2.17
C LEU A 120 1.21 -16.13 -1.57
N ASN A 121 2.01 -15.47 -2.40
CA ASN A 121 3.19 -14.75 -1.95
C ASN A 121 2.90 -13.25 -1.78
N ALA A 122 3.23 -12.69 -0.63
CA ALA A 122 3.05 -11.27 -0.33
C ALA A 122 3.88 -10.34 -1.23
N ASN A 123 4.95 -10.85 -1.87
CA ASN A 123 5.74 -10.07 -2.83
C ASN A 123 5.06 -9.97 -4.21
N ASP A 124 4.01 -10.76 -4.46
CA ASP A 124 3.24 -10.75 -5.71
C ASP A 124 1.96 -9.91 -5.60
N LEU A 125 1.77 -9.16 -4.50
CA LEU A 125 0.62 -8.26 -4.32
C LEU A 125 0.61 -7.17 -5.39
N MET A 126 -0.57 -6.95 -5.98
CA MET A 126 -0.82 -5.88 -6.95
C MET A 126 -2.01 -5.05 -6.48
N GLY A 127 -1.89 -3.72 -6.55
CA GLY A 127 -2.98 -2.77 -6.33
C GLY A 127 -3.26 -1.98 -7.60
N ASP A 128 -4.45 -1.37 -7.66
CA ASP A 128 -4.86 -0.50 -8.76
C ASP A 128 -4.65 1.01 -8.49
N CYS A 129 -3.92 1.29 -7.41
CA CYS A 129 -3.20 2.53 -7.20
C CYS A 129 -1.76 2.40 -7.73
#